data_AF-A0A928WR96-F1
#
_entry.id   AF-A0A928WR96-F1
#
_cell.length_a   1.000
_cell.length_b   1.000
_cell.length_c   1.000
_cell.angle_alpha   90.00
_cell.angle_beta   90.00
_cell.angle_gamma   90.00
#
_symmetry.space_group_name_H-M   'P 1'
#
loop_
_entity.id
_entity.type
_entity.pdbx_description
1 polymer ?
#
loop_
_entity_poly.entity_id
_entity_poly.type
_entity_poly.pdbx_seq_one_letter_code
_entity_poly.pdbx_strand_id
1 'polypeptide(L)'
;MSFKRIKQYPALKAKYDQFKLWEDQTPAQRQASYASKTIEAERANHSRVEGYVSPFNTPNTERVYLLTKILSTTQNGAGSTVANTLRSLLSDYTITGAQFTALAGSPIVLPGRRYRFAKLTITSVSTTTTTQTSRITGASYKKPSVDSATSPFGQKTAAQNYSAAVTEIQGIAAFNTFLAGNNGKNRARFTPEG
;
A
#
# COMPACT_ATOMS: atom_id res chain seq x y z
N MET A 1 -42.49 0.48 -23.53
CA MET A 1 -41.26 -0.06 -22.92
C MET A 1 -40.52 -0.92 -23.93
N SER A 2 -39.20 -0.78 -24.07
CA SER A 2 -38.40 -1.58 -25.02
C SER A 2 -38.33 -3.07 -24.60
N PHE A 3 -38.40 -4.01 -25.55
CA PHE A 3 -38.23 -5.46 -25.35
C PHE A 3 -36.97 -5.83 -24.56
N LYS A 4 -35.91 -5.01 -24.65
CA LYS A 4 -34.67 -5.17 -23.88
C LYS A 4 -34.89 -5.00 -22.37
N ARG A 5 -35.76 -4.07 -21.96
CA ARG A 5 -36.13 -3.87 -20.53
C ARG A 5 -37.00 -4.99 -19.99
N ILE A 6 -37.90 -5.54 -20.82
CA ILE A 6 -38.78 -6.66 -20.44
C ILE A 6 -37.93 -7.92 -20.14
N LYS A 7 -36.95 -8.24 -21.00
CA LYS A 7 -36.03 -9.37 -20.78
C LYS A 7 -35.11 -9.20 -19.56
N GLN A 8 -34.85 -7.95 -19.14
CA GLN A 8 -34.02 -7.65 -17.97
C GLN A 8 -34.80 -7.65 -16.65
N TYR A 9 -36.13 -7.52 -16.71
CA TYR A 9 -36.99 -7.39 -15.54
C TYR A 9 -36.84 -8.52 -14.51
N PRO A 10 -36.79 -9.81 -14.89
CA PRO A 10 -36.63 -10.90 -13.91
C PRO A 10 -35.31 -10.81 -13.14
N ALA A 11 -34.21 -10.47 -13.82
CA ALA A 11 -32.90 -10.32 -13.19
C ALA A 11 -32.82 -9.07 -12.30
N LEU A 12 -33.53 -8.00 -12.65
CA LEU A 12 -33.64 -6.80 -11.83
C LEU A 12 -34.48 -7.04 -10.58
N LYS A 13 -35.59 -7.78 -10.71
CA LYS A 13 -36.44 -8.17 -9.58
C LYS A 13 -35.67 -9.03 -8.58
N ALA A 14 -34.94 -10.04 -9.03
CA ALA A 14 -34.14 -10.90 -8.14
C ALA A 14 -33.08 -10.11 -7.35
N LYS A 15 -32.43 -9.11 -7.96
CA LYS A 15 -31.49 -8.22 -7.28
C LYS A 15 -32.17 -7.32 -6.25
N TYR A 16 -33.36 -6.82 -6.58
CA TYR A 16 -34.16 -6.01 -5.67
C TYR A 16 -34.64 -6.79 -4.45
N ASP A 17 -35.11 -8.03 -4.66
CA ASP A 17 -35.52 -8.92 -3.58
C ASP A 17 -34.34 -9.25 -2.64
N GLN A 18 -33.14 -9.49 -3.18
CA GLN A 18 -31.91 -9.66 -2.40
C GLN A 18 -31.50 -8.40 -1.63
N PHE A 19 -31.66 -7.22 -2.24
CA PHE A 19 -31.39 -5.94 -1.57
C PHE A 19 -32.31 -5.74 -0.37
N LYS A 20 -33.61 -6.04 -0.51
CA LYS A 20 -34.57 -5.98 0.60
C LYS A 20 -34.25 -6.98 1.71
N LEU A 21 -33.90 -8.21 1.35
CA LEU A 21 -33.41 -9.19 2.32
C LEU A 21 -32.19 -8.69 3.11
N TRP A 22 -31.26 -7.98 2.47
CA TRP A 22 -30.10 -7.38 3.15
C TRP A 22 -30.49 -6.17 4.03
N GLU A 23 -31.47 -5.37 3.60
CA GLU A 23 -32.02 -4.27 4.37
C GLU A 23 -32.68 -4.76 5.67
N ASP A 24 -33.38 -5.90 5.60
CA ASP A 24 -34.07 -6.51 6.75
C ASP A 24 -33.13 -7.26 7.71
N GLN A 25 -31.85 -7.45 7.35
CA GLN A 25 -30.86 -8.09 8.24
C GLN A 25 -30.53 -7.23 9.46
N THR A 26 -30.39 -7.90 10.61
CA THR A 26 -29.88 -7.27 11.83
C THR A 26 -28.40 -6.88 11.70
N PRO A 27 -27.89 -5.94 12.52
CA PRO A 27 -26.47 -5.58 12.52
C PRO A 27 -25.52 -6.79 12.67
N ALA A 28 -25.88 -7.76 13.52
CA ALA A 28 -25.09 -8.98 13.75
C ALA A 28 -25.06 -9.89 12.50
N GLN A 29 -26.20 -10.05 11.82
CA GLN A 29 -26.28 -10.83 10.58
C GLN A 29 -25.48 -10.17 9.45
N ARG A 30 -25.53 -8.84 9.35
CA ARG A 30 -24.69 -8.10 8.41
C ARG A 30 -23.22 -8.34 8.71
N GLN A 31 -22.79 -8.24 9.97
CA GLN A 31 -21.40 -8.50 10.37
C GLN A 31 -20.95 -9.93 10.03
N ALA A 32 -21.79 -10.95 10.27
CA ALA A 32 -21.50 -12.34 9.90
C ALA A 32 -21.36 -12.52 8.37
N SER A 33 -22.23 -11.86 7.59
CA SER A 33 -22.14 -11.84 6.13
C SER A 33 -20.84 -11.20 5.63
N TYR A 34 -20.35 -10.14 6.29
CA TYR A 34 -19.03 -9.57 5.99
C TYR A 34 -17.89 -10.54 6.33
N ALA A 35 -17.90 -11.13 7.52
CA ALA A 35 -16.85 -12.00 8.00
C ALA A 35 -16.64 -13.22 7.09
N SER A 36 -17.74 -13.81 6.58
CA SER A 36 -17.68 -14.96 5.66
C SER A 36 -17.07 -14.66 4.28
N LYS A 37 -16.88 -13.39 3.92
CA LYS A 37 -16.25 -12.95 2.66
C LYS A 37 -14.86 -12.36 2.84
N THR A 38 -14.46 -12.05 4.08
CA THR A 38 -13.13 -11.52 4.38
C THR A 38 -12.25 -12.64 4.91
N ILE A 39 -11.33 -13.13 4.08
CA ILE A 39 -10.32 -14.10 4.51
C ILE A 39 -9.14 -13.30 5.07
N GLU A 40 -8.91 -13.41 6.38
CA GLU A 40 -7.86 -12.65 7.06
C GLU A 40 -6.45 -13.03 6.57
N ALA A 41 -6.24 -14.29 6.19
CA ALA A 41 -4.99 -14.78 5.61
C ALA A 41 -4.64 -14.15 4.25
N GLU A 42 -5.62 -13.58 3.53
CA GLU A 42 -5.41 -12.88 2.26
C GLU A 42 -5.13 -11.39 2.45
N ARG A 43 -5.24 -10.86 3.68
CA ARG A 43 -4.96 -9.44 3.95
C ARG A 43 -3.47 -9.22 4.09
N ALA A 44 -2.92 -8.36 3.23
CA ALA A 44 -1.54 -7.93 3.35
C ALA A 44 -1.31 -7.22 4.69
N ASN A 45 -0.54 -7.84 5.59
CA ASN A 45 -0.14 -7.27 6.87
C ASN A 45 1.39 -7.16 6.91
N HIS A 46 1.89 -5.98 6.54
CA HIS A 46 3.32 -5.74 6.44
C HIS A 46 3.93 -5.48 7.82
N SER A 47 4.92 -6.28 8.18
CA SER A 47 5.69 -6.10 9.41
C SER A 47 6.47 -4.79 9.36
N ARG A 48 6.37 -3.98 10.42
CA ARG A 48 7.08 -2.69 10.53
C ARG A 48 7.95 -2.66 11.77
N VAL A 49 9.13 -2.06 11.63
CA VAL A 49 10.11 -1.88 12.70
C VAL A 49 10.46 -0.40 12.84
N GLU A 50 11.03 -0.04 13.97
CA GLU A 50 11.59 1.29 14.16
C GLU A 50 12.78 1.50 13.22
N GLY A 51 12.80 2.66 12.59
CA GLY A 51 13.85 3.09 11.70
C GLY A 51 13.93 4.60 11.63
N TYR A 52 14.89 5.07 10.86
CA TYR A 52 15.28 6.46 10.81
C TYR A 52 15.24 6.94 9.37
N VAL A 53 14.68 8.13 9.19
CA VAL A 53 14.58 8.80 7.89
C VAL A 53 15.13 10.21 8.03
N SER A 54 15.99 10.62 7.10
CA SER A 54 16.53 11.97 7.05
C SER A 54 15.62 12.86 6.20
N PRO A 55 15.12 14.00 6.73
CA PRO A 55 14.25 14.89 5.97
C PRO A 55 15.01 15.56 4.81
N PHE A 56 14.29 15.95 3.75
CA PHE A 56 14.92 16.54 2.58
C PHE A 56 15.54 17.90 2.87
N ASN A 57 16.46 18.32 2.00
CA ASN A 57 17.14 19.62 2.05
C ASN A 57 17.90 19.88 3.36
N THR A 58 18.29 18.85 4.12
CA THR A 58 19.12 19.07 5.32
C THR A 58 20.61 19.14 4.96
N PRO A 59 21.33 20.20 5.40
CA PRO A 59 22.72 20.44 5.02
C PRO A 59 23.74 19.47 5.68
N ASN A 60 24.95 19.46 5.14
CA ASN A 60 25.84 18.29 5.05
C ASN A 60 26.91 18.12 6.16
N THR A 61 26.59 18.27 7.44
CA THR A 61 27.55 17.92 8.51
C THR A 61 26.99 17.09 9.64
N GLU A 62 25.70 17.22 9.95
CA GLU A 62 25.02 16.40 10.94
C GLU A 62 23.72 15.89 10.31
N ARG A 63 23.72 14.62 9.90
CA ARG A 63 22.51 14.01 9.35
C ARG A 63 21.47 13.98 10.46
N VAL A 64 20.47 14.86 10.36
CA VAL A 64 19.30 14.82 11.24
C VAL A 64 18.48 13.61 10.84
N TYR A 65 18.17 12.78 11.83
CA TYR A 65 17.38 11.58 11.67
C TYR A 65 16.11 11.68 12.50
N LEU A 66 14.99 11.38 11.86
CA LEU A 66 13.70 11.33 12.51
C LEU A 66 13.27 9.87 12.66
N LEU A 67 12.90 9.51 13.88
CA LEU A 67 12.38 8.18 14.19
C LEU A 67 11.00 7.98 13.52
N THR A 68 10.84 6.86 12.82
CA THR A 68 9.59 6.47 12.17
C THR A 68 9.48 4.94 12.05
N LYS A 69 8.34 4.45 11.57
CA LYS A 69 8.13 3.02 11.29
C LYS A 69 8.40 2.72 9.83
N ILE A 70 9.43 1.93 9.56
CA ILE A 70 9.81 1.44 8.23
C ILE A 70 9.41 -0.04 8.07
N LEU A 71 9.47 -0.56 6.84
CA LEU A 71 9.23 -1.98 6.58
C LEU A 71 10.35 -2.84 7.20
N SER A 72 9.96 -3.89 7.91
CA SER A 72 10.85 -4.95 8.41
C SER A 72 11.66 -5.58 7.28
N THR A 73 12.88 -6.03 7.60
CA THR A 73 13.73 -6.83 6.70
C THR A 73 13.08 -8.14 6.29
N THR A 74 12.31 -8.73 7.20
CA THR A 74 11.57 -9.98 6.98
C THR A 74 10.08 -9.65 6.83
N GLN A 75 9.52 -9.99 5.67
CA GLN A 75 8.10 -9.89 5.36
C GLN A 75 7.57 -11.27 5.04
N ASN A 76 6.50 -11.68 5.71
CA ASN A 76 5.88 -13.00 5.55
C ASN A 76 4.40 -12.84 5.19
N GLY A 77 3.83 -13.84 4.52
CA GLY A 77 2.40 -13.88 4.19
C GLY A 77 2.02 -13.08 2.93
N ALA A 78 0.72 -12.80 2.81
CA ALA A 78 0.14 -12.08 1.69
C ALA A 78 0.75 -10.68 1.52
N GLY A 79 1.06 -10.28 0.28
CA GLY A 79 1.66 -8.98 -0.02
C GLY A 79 3.16 -8.83 0.33
N SER A 80 3.82 -9.86 0.87
CA SER A 80 5.24 -9.81 1.24
C SER A 80 6.17 -9.46 0.07
N THR A 81 5.89 -9.98 -1.14
CA THR A 81 6.64 -9.62 -2.35
C THR A 81 6.63 -8.11 -2.61
N VAL A 82 5.46 -7.48 -2.52
CA VAL A 82 5.31 -6.04 -2.73
C VAL A 82 6.06 -5.25 -1.66
N ALA A 83 5.98 -5.67 -0.39
CA ALA A 83 6.75 -5.03 0.67
C ALA A 83 8.27 -5.19 0.49
N ASN A 84 8.74 -6.36 0.07
CA ASN A 84 10.15 -6.61 -0.20
C ASN A 84 10.67 -5.77 -1.38
N THR A 85 9.87 -5.64 -2.46
CA THR A 85 10.20 -4.73 -3.57
C THR A 85 10.29 -3.28 -3.07
N LEU A 86 9.30 -2.81 -2.30
CA LEU A 86 9.32 -1.44 -1.77
C LEU A 86 10.52 -1.18 -0.86
N ARG A 87 10.85 -2.13 0.01
CA ARG A 87 12.02 -2.05 0.89
C ARG A 87 13.32 -1.97 0.09
N SER A 88 13.45 -2.78 -0.95
CA SER A 88 14.63 -2.75 -1.85
C SER A 88 14.79 -1.40 -2.54
N LEU A 89 13.70 -0.80 -3.02
CA LEU A 89 13.72 0.53 -3.64
C LEU A 89 14.13 1.65 -2.67
N LEU A 90 13.90 1.46 -1.38
CA LEU A 90 14.12 2.48 -0.34
C LEU A 90 15.33 2.17 0.55
N SER A 91 16.18 1.20 0.20
CA SER A 91 17.32 0.76 1.03
C SER A 91 18.28 1.89 1.37
N ASP A 92 18.44 2.85 0.45
CA ASP A 92 19.38 3.96 0.58
C ASP A 92 18.75 5.21 1.19
N TYR A 93 17.42 5.22 1.34
CA TYR A 93 16.63 6.36 1.80
C TYR A 93 16.07 6.18 3.22
N THR A 94 16.29 5.00 3.80
CA THR A 94 15.84 4.62 5.14
C THR A 94 16.96 3.87 5.85
N ILE A 95 17.05 4.02 7.17
CA ILE A 95 18.06 3.38 7.99
C ILE A 95 17.37 2.58 9.10
N THR A 96 17.77 1.33 9.28
CA THR A 96 17.28 0.49 10.39
C THR A 96 17.92 0.88 11.71
N GLY A 97 17.34 0.47 12.85
CA GLY A 97 17.96 0.69 14.16
C GLY A 97 19.41 0.23 14.26
N ALA A 98 19.73 -0.95 13.72
CA ALA A 98 21.09 -1.50 13.73
C ALA A 98 22.08 -0.68 12.88
N GLN A 99 21.64 -0.19 11.72
CA GLN A 99 22.45 0.68 10.87
C GLN A 99 22.64 2.06 11.50
N PHE A 100 21.62 2.56 12.22
CA PHE A 100 21.71 3.83 12.92
C PHE A 100 22.73 3.79 14.06
N THR A 101 22.74 2.71 14.86
CA THR A 101 23.74 2.52 15.91
C THR A 101 25.16 2.34 15.38
N ALA A 102 25.31 1.94 14.12
CA ALA A 102 26.62 1.75 13.48
C ALA A 102 27.14 3.02 12.77
N LEU A 103 26.36 4.11 12.73
CA LEU A 103 26.81 5.38 12.16
C LEU A 103 27.95 5.98 13.00
N ALA A 104 29.07 6.28 12.36
CA ALA A 104 30.12 7.09 12.98
C ALA A 104 29.68 8.56 13.04
N GLY A 105 30.00 9.24 14.16
CA GLY A 105 29.52 10.58 14.47
C GLY A 105 28.39 10.57 15.48
N SER A 106 28.01 11.74 16.00
CA SER A 106 26.86 11.88 16.91
C SER A 106 25.64 12.34 16.11
N PRO A 107 24.87 11.42 15.47
CA PRO A 107 23.69 11.81 14.71
C PRO A 107 22.64 12.45 15.61
N ILE A 108 22.08 13.56 15.15
CA ILE A 108 20.97 14.22 15.85
C ILE A 108 19.70 13.43 15.61
N VAL A 109 19.10 12.91 16.67
CA VAL A 109 17.80 12.24 16.64
C VAL A 109 16.73 13.20 17.13
N LEU A 110 15.70 13.41 16.32
CA LEU A 110 14.50 14.12 16.76
C LEU A 110 13.28 13.18 16.70
N PRO A 111 12.33 13.34 17.63
CA PRO A 111 11.09 12.56 17.61
C PRO A 111 10.24 12.94 16.39
N GLY A 112 10.04 12.00 15.46
CA GLY A 112 9.27 12.21 14.23
C GLY A 112 7.74 12.27 14.40
N ARG A 113 7.20 12.33 15.64
CA ARG A 113 5.75 12.17 15.92
C ARG A 113 4.85 13.18 15.23
N ARG A 114 5.34 14.39 14.93
CA ARG A 114 4.58 15.45 14.25
C ARG A 114 5.04 15.72 12.81
N TYR A 115 6.09 15.03 12.36
CA TYR A 115 6.63 15.22 11.02
C TYR A 115 5.86 14.40 10.00
N ARG A 116 5.46 15.00 8.88
CA ARG A 116 4.85 14.24 7.77
C ARG A 116 5.94 13.87 6.78
N PHE A 117 6.48 12.67 6.94
CA PHE A 117 7.43 12.09 6.00
C PHE A 117 6.84 11.97 4.60
N ALA A 118 7.70 12.15 3.60
CA ALA A 118 7.41 11.67 2.26
C ALA A 118 7.24 10.15 2.27
N LYS A 119 6.37 9.64 1.40
CA LYS A 119 6.04 8.22 1.33
C LYS A 119 6.01 7.74 -0.10
N LEU A 120 6.50 6.52 -0.31
CA LEU A 120 6.27 5.78 -1.53
C LEU A 120 5.27 4.66 -1.23
N THR A 121 4.20 4.63 -2.01
CA THR A 121 3.23 3.55 -2.05
C THR A 121 3.37 2.84 -3.37
N ILE A 122 3.61 1.53 -3.35
CA ILE A 122 3.53 0.68 -4.54
C ILE A 122 2.38 -0.30 -4.39
N THR A 123 1.69 -0.56 -5.50
CA THR A 123 0.48 -1.38 -5.55
C THR A 123 0.60 -2.38 -6.70
N SER A 124 0.58 -3.66 -6.35
CA SER A 124 0.46 -4.77 -7.29
C SER A 124 -1.01 -5.03 -7.57
N VAL A 125 -1.40 -5.09 -8.84
CA VAL A 125 -2.77 -5.40 -9.25
C VAL A 125 -2.74 -6.70 -10.02
N SER A 126 -3.25 -7.78 -9.43
CA SER A 126 -3.28 -9.09 -10.07
C SER A 126 -4.08 -9.05 -11.37
N THR A 127 -3.57 -9.72 -12.39
CA THR A 127 -4.27 -9.94 -13.67
C THR A 127 -5.40 -10.95 -13.52
N THR A 128 -5.30 -11.85 -12.52
CA THR A 128 -6.33 -12.83 -12.20
C THR A 128 -7.45 -12.14 -11.42
N THR A 129 -8.66 -12.19 -11.99
CA THR A 129 -9.86 -11.73 -11.30
C THR A 129 -10.60 -12.92 -10.73
N THR A 130 -10.89 -12.91 -9.44
CA THR A 130 -11.84 -13.86 -8.86
C THR A 130 -13.25 -13.29 -8.99
N THR A 131 -14.20 -14.17 -9.31
CA THR A 131 -15.62 -13.79 -9.32
C THR A 131 -16.08 -13.71 -7.88
N GLN A 132 -16.45 -12.52 -7.44
CA GLN A 132 -17.07 -12.30 -6.14
C GLN A 132 -18.55 -12.01 -6.30
N THR A 133 -19.36 -12.61 -5.43
CA THR A 133 -20.79 -12.33 -5.36
C THR A 133 -21.02 -11.16 -4.41
N SER A 134 -21.76 -10.15 -4.86
CA SER A 134 -22.20 -9.05 -4.01
C SER A 134 -23.08 -9.58 -2.88
N ARG A 135 -22.69 -9.33 -1.63
CA ARG A 135 -23.49 -9.64 -0.44
C ARG A 135 -24.79 -8.84 -0.32
N ILE A 136 -24.93 -7.76 -1.08
CA ILE A 136 -26.11 -6.87 -1.05
C ILE A 136 -27.09 -7.25 -2.16
N THR A 137 -26.59 -7.50 -3.37
CA THR A 137 -27.45 -7.67 -4.55
C THR A 137 -27.38 -9.07 -5.16
N GLY A 138 -26.51 -9.95 -4.65
CA GLY A 138 -26.23 -11.25 -5.25
C GLY A 138 -25.50 -11.18 -6.60
N ALA A 139 -25.22 -9.99 -7.14
CA ALA A 139 -24.59 -9.84 -8.44
C ALA A 139 -23.10 -10.25 -8.39
N SER A 140 -22.71 -11.12 -9.31
CA SER A 140 -21.30 -11.48 -9.51
C SER A 140 -20.54 -10.35 -10.19
N TYR A 141 -19.38 -10.01 -9.65
CA TYR A 141 -18.44 -9.05 -10.23
C TYR A 141 -17.01 -9.60 -10.16
N LYS A 142 -16.20 -9.21 -11.14
CA LYS A 142 -14.78 -9.57 -11.18
C LYS A 142 -14.00 -8.58 -10.32
N LYS A 143 -13.33 -9.06 -9.27
CA LYS A 143 -12.45 -8.24 -8.44
C LYS A 143 -11.00 -8.68 -8.66
N PRO A 144 -10.10 -7.80 -9.13
CA PRO A 144 -8.67 -8.11 -9.12
C PRO A 144 -8.17 -8.14 -7.68
N SER A 145 -7.25 -9.05 -7.37
CA SER A 145 -6.50 -8.97 -6.12
C SER A 145 -5.56 -7.77 -6.17
N VAL A 146 -5.46 -7.04 -5.07
CA VAL A 146 -4.66 -5.82 -5.00
C VAL A 146 -3.86 -5.83 -3.70
N ASP A 147 -2.54 -5.78 -3.82
CA ASP A 147 -1.62 -5.69 -2.69
C ASP A 147 -0.89 -4.36 -2.74
N SER A 148 -0.96 -3.60 -1.66
CA SER A 148 -0.27 -2.31 -1.54
C SER A 148 0.68 -2.29 -0.36
N ALA A 149 1.90 -1.80 -0.56
CA ALA A 149 2.85 -1.50 0.50
C ALA A 149 3.14 0.00 0.53
N THR A 150 3.37 0.55 1.72
CA THR A 150 3.73 1.96 1.90
C THR A 150 4.80 2.09 2.98
N SER A 151 5.83 2.87 2.67
CA SER A 151 6.97 3.15 3.54
C SER A 151 7.38 4.62 3.41
N PRO A 152 7.80 5.27 4.50
CA PRO A 152 8.41 6.59 4.41
C PRO A 152 9.77 6.52 3.73
N PHE A 153 10.20 7.63 3.16
CA PHE A 153 11.54 7.82 2.62
C PHE A 153 11.97 9.28 2.81
N GLY A 154 13.27 9.50 2.71
CA GLY A 154 13.88 10.81 2.91
C GLY A 154 15.00 11.06 1.92
N GLN A 155 15.97 11.88 2.29
CA GLN A 155 17.17 12.09 1.49
C GLN A 155 18.17 10.94 1.66
N LYS A 156 18.85 10.58 0.56
CA LYS A 156 20.00 9.66 0.51
C LYS A 156 21.32 10.43 0.64
N THR A 157 21.43 11.55 -0.05
CA THR A 157 22.58 12.47 -0.01
C THR A 157 22.17 13.78 0.66
N ALA A 158 23.12 14.50 1.25
CA ALA A 158 22.78 15.74 1.92
C ALA A 158 22.34 16.82 0.94
N ALA A 159 21.46 17.71 1.42
CA ALA A 159 20.78 18.71 0.61
C ALA A 159 20.04 18.15 -0.61
N GLN A 160 19.78 16.84 -0.66
CA GLN A 160 18.96 16.27 -1.72
C GLN A 160 17.52 16.77 -1.55
N ASN A 161 16.97 17.29 -2.64
CA ASN A 161 15.58 17.70 -2.68
C ASN A 161 14.66 16.51 -3.03
N TYR A 162 13.38 16.65 -2.70
CA TYR A 162 12.37 15.61 -2.95
C TYR A 162 12.31 15.16 -4.43
N SER A 163 12.33 16.11 -5.37
CA SER A 163 12.26 15.80 -6.81
C SER A 163 13.45 14.97 -7.31
N ALA A 164 14.66 15.25 -6.80
CA ALA A 164 15.86 14.49 -7.14
C ALA A 164 15.76 13.06 -6.61
N ALA A 165 15.34 12.88 -5.35
CA ALA A 165 15.12 11.55 -4.78
C ALA A 165 14.04 10.75 -5.53
N VAL A 166 12.93 11.38 -5.92
CA VAL A 166 11.89 10.74 -6.73
C VAL A 166 12.45 10.29 -8.09
N THR A 167 13.22 11.16 -8.75
CA THR A 167 13.84 10.85 -10.05
C THR A 167 14.83 9.69 -9.94
N GLU A 168 15.65 9.68 -8.89
CA GLU A 168 16.59 8.59 -8.61
C GLU A 168 15.85 7.26 -8.35
N ILE A 169 14.79 7.26 -7.53
CA ILE A 169 13.98 6.06 -7.27
C ILE A 169 13.32 5.55 -8.56
N GLN A 170 12.78 6.45 -9.39
CA GLN A 170 12.19 6.09 -10.68
C GLN A 170 13.23 5.53 -11.67
N GLY A 171 14.49 5.95 -11.55
CA GLY A 171 15.62 5.44 -12.32
C GLY A 171 16.06 4.02 -11.94
N ILE A 172 15.64 3.49 -10.79
CA ILE A 172 16.01 2.14 -10.36
C ILE A 172 15.33 1.11 -11.28
N ALA A 173 16.13 0.20 -11.86
CA ALA A 173 15.60 -0.83 -12.77
C ALA A 173 14.45 -1.66 -12.15
N ALA A 174 14.56 -2.00 -10.86
CA ALA A 174 13.51 -2.71 -10.13
C ALA A 174 12.17 -1.95 -10.07
N PHE A 175 12.18 -0.61 -10.08
CA PHE A 175 10.97 0.21 -10.11
C PHE A 175 10.24 0.04 -11.45
N ASN A 176 10.98 0.14 -12.55
CA ASN A 176 10.44 -0.03 -13.89
C ASN A 176 9.96 -1.48 -14.13
N THR A 177 10.72 -2.47 -13.68
CA THR A 177 10.30 -3.89 -13.70
C THR A 177 9.02 -4.10 -12.91
N PHE A 178 8.90 -3.49 -11.73
CA PHE A 178 7.67 -3.59 -10.94
C PHE A 178 6.47 -2.97 -11.66
N LEU A 179 6.62 -1.79 -12.26
CA LEU A 179 5.53 -1.13 -12.99
C LEU A 179 5.10 -1.88 -14.26
N ALA A 180 6.05 -2.49 -14.98
CA ALA A 180 5.75 -3.34 -16.13
C ALA A 180 5.04 -4.65 -15.74
N GLY A 181 5.17 -5.08 -14.49
CA GLY A 181 4.52 -6.27 -13.95
C GLY A 181 2.99 -6.25 -14.06
N ASN A 182 2.38 -7.43 -14.07
CA ASN A 182 0.93 -7.62 -14.19
C ASN A 182 0.31 -6.91 -15.42
N ASN A 183 0.98 -7.00 -16.57
CA ASN A 183 0.58 -6.34 -17.82
C ASN A 183 0.46 -4.81 -17.66
N GLY A 184 1.39 -4.19 -16.93
CA GLY A 184 1.41 -2.74 -16.73
C GLY A 184 0.31 -2.20 -15.80
N LYS A 185 -0.39 -3.07 -15.05
CA LYS A 185 -1.45 -2.64 -14.12
C LYS A 185 -0.94 -2.19 -12.75
N ASN A 186 0.32 -2.49 -12.44
CA ASN A 186 0.95 -2.08 -11.20
C ASN A 186 1.09 -0.56 -11.14
N ARG A 187 1.04 -0.01 -9.93
CA ARG A 187 1.00 1.44 -9.70
C ARG A 187 1.99 1.84 -8.64
N ALA A 188 2.53 3.04 -8.78
CA ALA A 188 3.33 3.70 -7.75
C ALA A 188 2.78 5.10 -7.51
N ARG A 189 2.81 5.54 -6.26
CA ARG A 189 2.43 6.89 -5.85
C ARG A 189 3.47 7.41 -4.86
N PHE A 190 4.04 8.56 -5.19
CA PHE A 190 4.83 9.33 -4.26
C PHE A 190 3.93 10.36 -3.56
N THR A 191 4.10 10.49 -2.26
CA THR A 191 3.48 11.53 -1.44
C THR A 191 4.61 12.40 -0.89
N PRO A 192 4.61 13.72 -1.12
CA PRO A 192 5.63 14.61 -0.60
C PRO A 192 5.52 14.76 0.92
N GLU A 193 6.58 15.30 1.52
CA GLU A 193 6.56 15.75 2.91
C GLU A 193 5.68 16.99 3.11
N GLY A 194 5.32 17.32 4.36
CA GLY A 194 4.57 18.54 4.69
C GLY A 194 4.17 18.68 6.15
#